data_AF-A0A6N4R8E8-F1
#
_entry.id   AF-A0A6N4R8E8-F1
#
_cell.length_a   1.000
_cell.length_b   1.000
_cell.length_c   1.000
_cell.angle_alpha   90.00
_cell.angle_beta   90.00
_cell.angle_gamma   90.00
#
_symmetry.space_group_name_H-M   'P 1'
#
loop_
_entity.id
_entity.type
_entity.pdbx_description
1 polymer ?
#
loop_
_entity_poly.entity_id
_entity_poly.type
_entity_poly.pdbx_seq_one_letter_code
_entity_poly.pdbx_strand_id
1 'polypeptide(L)'
;MTTNPKARGCKSLAEIKVGDEIRQTYQVTDADVQKFAEISGDFNPAHFNEEYASKTVFRGRIAHGMISVAKFSGIFGMDLPGLGAIWGAQTAKFLAPVKLNTPYTAIARCKEVAEKFCIFETWVEDSEGKRMLEGEGTLYPIPQKVKDAMIAEGTLAPLMENASSKAA
;
A
#
# COMPACT_ATOMS: atom_id res chain seq x y z
N MET A 1 9.85 -15.07 -18.53
CA MET A 1 9.95 -13.78 -17.80
C MET A 1 8.53 -13.41 -17.37
N THR A 2 8.25 -13.41 -16.07
CA THR A 2 6.96 -12.92 -15.55
C THR A 2 6.90 -11.42 -15.81
N THR A 3 5.93 -10.96 -16.60
CA THR A 3 5.71 -9.53 -16.82
C THR A 3 5.20 -8.90 -15.53
N ASN A 4 5.72 -7.72 -15.18
CA ASN A 4 5.26 -6.99 -14.01
C ASN A 4 3.75 -6.67 -14.11
N PRO A 5 3.04 -6.63 -12.98
CA PRO A 5 1.64 -6.19 -12.95
C PRO A 5 1.49 -4.79 -13.55
N LYS A 6 0.40 -4.57 -14.29
CA LYS A 6 0.06 -3.27 -14.85
C LYS A 6 -0.64 -2.38 -13.83
N ALA A 7 -0.58 -1.06 -14.03
CA ALA A 7 -1.23 -0.10 -13.14
C ALA A 7 -2.74 -0.05 -13.39
N ARG A 8 -3.51 0.08 -12.31
CA ARG A 8 -4.98 0.20 -12.28
C ARG A 8 -5.45 1.65 -12.24
N GLY A 9 -4.58 2.58 -11.88
CA GLY A 9 -4.83 4.01 -11.99
C GLY A 9 -3.62 4.78 -12.49
N CYS A 10 -3.90 5.98 -13.00
CA CYS A 10 -2.91 6.97 -13.42
C CYS A 10 -3.62 8.33 -13.36
N LYS A 11 -3.79 8.87 -12.16
CA LYS A 11 -4.48 10.15 -11.94
C LYS A 11 -3.48 11.28 -11.78
N SER A 12 -3.73 12.41 -12.42
CA SER A 12 -3.13 13.69 -12.07
C SER A 12 -3.80 14.28 -10.84
N LEU A 13 -3.21 15.35 -10.29
CA LEU A 13 -3.75 16.03 -9.11
C LEU A 13 -5.17 16.57 -9.33
N ALA A 14 -5.50 17.03 -10.54
CA ALA A 14 -6.83 17.56 -10.89
C ALA A 14 -7.92 16.47 -10.91
N GLU A 15 -7.55 15.20 -11.01
CA GLU A 15 -8.46 14.05 -11.04
C GLU A 15 -8.69 13.41 -9.67
N ILE A 16 -7.93 13.85 -8.66
CA ILE A 16 -8.07 13.41 -7.27
C ILE A 16 -9.09 14.30 -6.56
N LYS A 17 -10.00 13.68 -5.82
CA LYS A 17 -11.00 14.37 -5.01
C LYS A 17 -10.87 13.97 -3.55
N VAL A 18 -11.12 14.92 -2.64
CA VAL A 18 -11.30 14.61 -1.22
C VAL A 18 -12.39 13.55 -1.08
N GLY A 19 -12.10 12.49 -0.34
CA GLY A 19 -12.96 11.32 -0.18
C GLY A 19 -12.69 10.18 -1.15
N ASP A 20 -11.86 10.36 -2.21
CA ASP A 20 -11.41 9.25 -3.05
C ASP A 20 -10.73 8.19 -2.15
N GLU A 21 -11.22 6.95 -2.19
CA GLU A 21 -10.78 5.88 -1.31
C GLU A 21 -10.44 4.63 -2.10
N ILE A 22 -9.46 3.89 -1.62
CA ILE A 22 -9.21 2.52 -2.03
C ILE A 22 -8.94 1.62 -0.82
N ARG A 23 -9.42 0.38 -0.92
CA ARG A 23 -9.25 -0.68 0.07
C ARG A 23 -8.60 -1.88 -0.60
N GLN A 24 -7.59 -2.46 0.04
CA GLN A 24 -6.93 -3.67 -0.44
C GLN A 24 -6.77 -4.67 0.71
N THR A 25 -7.40 -5.83 0.58
CA THR A 25 -7.21 -6.93 1.52
C THR A 25 -5.94 -7.69 1.21
N TYR A 26 -5.17 -8.00 2.25
CA TYR A 26 -3.95 -8.79 2.16
C TYR A 26 -3.81 -9.70 3.38
N GLN A 27 -2.91 -10.66 3.27
CA GLN A 27 -2.48 -11.53 4.34
C GLN A 27 -0.95 -11.53 4.34
N VAL A 28 -0.33 -11.60 5.52
CA VAL A 28 1.13 -11.75 5.62
C VAL A 28 1.45 -13.21 5.79
N THR A 29 2.17 -13.79 4.84
CA THR A 29 2.63 -15.18 4.89
C THR A 29 4.04 -15.27 5.48
N ASP A 30 4.48 -16.46 5.89
CA ASP A 30 5.87 -16.70 6.29
C ASP A 30 6.86 -16.31 5.18
N ALA A 31 6.49 -16.49 3.90
CA ALA A 31 7.31 -16.07 2.76
C ALA A 31 7.44 -14.54 2.65
N ASP A 32 6.39 -13.78 3.00
CA ASP A 32 6.45 -12.32 3.03
C ASP A 32 7.35 -11.83 4.17
N VAL A 33 7.26 -12.46 5.34
CA VAL A 33 8.12 -12.17 6.49
C VAL A 33 9.60 -12.41 6.13
N GLN A 34 9.90 -13.53 5.48
CA GLN A 34 11.25 -13.85 5.02
C GLN A 34 11.76 -12.80 4.02
N LYS A 35 11.00 -12.52 2.95
CA LYS A 35 11.38 -11.52 1.94
C LYS A 35 11.60 -10.14 2.55
N PHE A 36 10.74 -9.74 3.48
CA PHE A 36 10.86 -8.45 4.13
C PHE A 36 12.11 -8.38 5.02
N ALA A 37 12.44 -9.44 5.76
CA ALA A 37 13.66 -9.49 6.56
C ALA A 37 14.93 -9.47 5.69
N GLU A 38 14.94 -10.15 4.55
CA GLU A 38 16.05 -10.10 3.60
C GLU A 38 16.28 -8.67 3.05
N ILE A 39 15.22 -7.92 2.82
CA ILE A 39 15.30 -6.53 2.33
C ILE A 39 15.65 -5.55 3.46
N SER A 40 15.05 -5.71 4.64
CA SER A 40 15.17 -4.77 5.76
C SER A 40 16.36 -5.04 6.69
N GLY A 41 16.89 -6.27 6.70
CA GLY A 41 17.85 -6.75 7.69
C GLY A 41 17.24 -7.11 9.05
N ASP A 42 15.91 -7.01 9.21
CA ASP A 42 15.24 -7.30 10.48
C ASP A 42 14.89 -8.78 10.62
N PHE A 43 15.77 -9.52 11.29
CA PHE A 43 15.59 -10.93 11.65
C PHE A 43 15.16 -11.13 13.11
N ASN A 44 14.47 -10.15 13.72
CA ASN A 44 14.04 -10.27 15.11
C ASN A 44 13.19 -11.54 15.32
N PRO A 45 13.49 -12.37 16.34
CA PRO A 45 12.80 -13.64 16.57
C PRO A 45 11.29 -13.50 16.81
N ALA A 46 10.79 -12.31 17.14
CA ALA A 46 9.35 -12.02 17.21
C ALA A 46 8.60 -12.34 15.89
N HIS A 47 9.31 -12.30 14.76
CA HIS A 47 8.74 -12.57 13.43
C HIS A 47 8.89 -14.04 13.00
N PHE A 48 9.85 -14.77 13.54
CA PHE A 48 10.29 -16.07 13.02
C PHE A 48 10.07 -17.25 13.97
N ASN A 49 10.21 -17.02 15.27
CA ASN A 49 10.26 -18.10 16.27
C ASN A 49 9.01 -18.09 17.15
N GLU A 50 8.17 -19.11 17.00
CA GLU A 50 6.92 -19.25 17.77
C GLU A 50 7.18 -19.45 19.27
N GLU A 51 8.21 -20.22 19.64
CA GLU A 51 8.55 -20.46 21.04
C GLU A 51 8.99 -19.17 21.74
N TYR A 52 9.81 -18.36 21.07
CA TYR A 52 10.19 -17.05 21.56
C TYR A 52 8.98 -16.11 21.63
N ALA A 53 8.22 -15.99 20.53
CA ALA A 53 7.14 -15.03 20.39
C ALA A 53 5.97 -15.31 21.36
N SER A 54 5.68 -16.58 21.67
CA SER A 54 4.66 -16.98 22.65
C SER A 54 4.93 -16.45 24.07
N LYS A 55 6.20 -16.26 24.42
CA LYS A 55 6.65 -15.72 25.72
C LYS A 55 6.56 -14.20 25.80
N THR A 56 6.41 -13.51 24.66
CA THR A 56 6.27 -12.04 24.61
C THR A 56 4.85 -11.58 24.93
N VAL A 57 4.66 -10.26 25.02
CA VAL A 57 3.33 -9.64 25.15
C VAL A 57 2.39 -9.95 23.97
N PHE A 58 2.93 -10.36 22.83
CA PHE A 58 2.16 -10.66 21.63
C PHE A 58 1.61 -12.08 21.59
N ARG A 59 2.06 -12.98 22.47
CA ARG A 59 1.55 -14.37 22.61
C ARG A 59 1.56 -15.17 21.31
N GLY A 60 2.59 -14.99 20.49
CA GLY A 60 2.80 -15.68 19.21
C GLY A 60 3.37 -14.76 18.16
N ARG A 61 3.83 -15.32 17.03
CA ARG A 61 4.54 -14.54 15.98
C ARG A 61 3.70 -13.38 15.45
N ILE A 62 4.38 -12.30 15.08
CA ILE A 62 3.79 -11.10 14.48
C ILE A 62 4.53 -10.75 13.21
N ALA A 63 3.85 -10.14 12.24
CA ALA A 63 4.50 -9.59 11.06
C ALA A 63 5.34 -8.35 11.43
N HIS A 64 6.35 -8.03 10.61
CA HIS A 64 6.97 -6.70 10.66
C HIS A 64 5.89 -5.65 10.37
N GLY A 65 5.75 -4.65 11.24
CA GLY A 65 4.74 -3.60 11.07
C GLY A 65 4.89 -2.87 9.73
N MET A 66 6.12 -2.73 9.24
CA MET A 66 6.41 -2.08 7.96
C MET A 66 5.95 -2.85 6.72
N ILE A 67 5.65 -4.15 6.82
CA ILE A 67 4.99 -4.87 5.71
C ILE A 67 3.61 -4.25 5.44
N SER A 68 2.87 -3.90 6.49
CA SER A 68 1.57 -3.23 6.37
C SER A 68 1.68 -1.86 5.74
N VAL A 69 2.70 -1.08 6.11
CA VAL A 69 2.98 0.22 5.49
C VAL A 69 3.38 0.05 4.02
N ALA A 70 4.17 -0.97 3.68
CA ALA A 70 4.59 -1.26 2.31
C ALA A 70 3.40 -1.56 1.38
N LYS A 71 2.25 -2.01 1.90
CA LYS A 71 1.03 -2.17 1.08
C LYS A 71 0.53 -0.85 0.50
N PHE A 72 0.72 0.27 1.22
CA PHE A 72 0.39 1.59 0.68
C PHE A 72 1.27 1.98 -0.52
N SER A 73 2.52 1.50 -0.60
CA SER A 73 3.35 1.72 -1.79
C SER A 73 2.71 1.12 -3.05
N GLY A 74 2.17 -0.10 -2.93
CA GLY A 74 1.42 -0.75 -4.02
C GLY A 74 0.16 0.02 -4.40
N ILE A 75 -0.63 0.42 -3.39
CA ILE A 75 -1.83 1.24 -3.58
C ILE A 75 -1.50 2.56 -4.30
N PHE A 76 -0.53 3.33 -3.78
CA PHE A 76 -0.22 4.65 -4.29
C PHE A 76 0.43 4.60 -5.67
N GLY A 77 1.31 3.64 -5.91
CA GLY A 77 2.03 3.50 -7.18
C GLY A 77 1.23 2.83 -8.28
N MET A 78 0.24 1.99 -7.95
CA MET A 78 -0.48 1.18 -8.94
C MET A 78 -1.96 1.51 -9.05
N ASP A 79 -2.59 2.06 -8.01
CA ASP A 79 -4.05 2.23 -7.97
C ASP A 79 -4.51 3.68 -7.87
N LEU A 80 -4.13 4.38 -6.81
CA LEU A 80 -4.64 5.70 -6.48
C LEU A 80 -3.58 6.45 -5.67
N PRO A 81 -2.91 7.49 -6.22
CA PRO A 81 -3.13 8.06 -7.56
C PRO A 81 -2.73 7.14 -8.73
N GLY A 82 -1.83 6.19 -8.48
CA GLY A 82 -1.40 5.19 -9.47
C GLY A 82 -0.15 5.61 -10.24
N LEU A 83 -0.02 5.12 -11.48
CA LEU A 83 1.20 5.24 -12.29
C LEU A 83 1.72 6.69 -12.35
N GLY A 84 3.00 6.85 -12.03
CA GLY A 84 3.69 8.14 -12.03
C GLY A 84 3.54 8.93 -10.73
N ALA A 85 2.79 8.42 -9.74
CA ALA A 85 2.73 9.03 -8.42
C ALA A 85 4.04 8.81 -7.65
N ILE A 86 4.45 9.84 -6.90
CA ILE A 86 5.59 9.78 -5.97
C ILE A 86 5.06 9.86 -4.55
N TRP A 87 5.46 8.90 -3.72
CA TRP A 87 5.14 8.85 -2.30
C TRP A 87 6.24 9.55 -1.50
N GLY A 88 5.94 10.80 -1.09
CA GLY A 88 6.95 11.71 -0.55
C GLY A 88 7.11 11.67 0.97
N ALA A 89 6.05 11.32 1.71
CA ALA A 89 6.10 11.18 3.16
C ALA A 89 5.04 10.20 3.65
N GLN A 90 5.33 9.55 4.78
CA GLN A 90 4.38 8.70 5.49
C GLN A 90 4.61 8.81 7.00
N THR A 91 3.56 9.06 7.77
CA THR A 91 3.53 8.83 9.22
C THR A 91 2.92 7.47 9.52
N ALA A 92 3.34 6.79 10.59
CA ALA A 92 2.75 5.50 10.95
C ALA A 92 2.77 5.32 12.46
N LYS A 93 1.62 4.96 13.02
CA LYS A 93 1.44 4.55 14.40
C LYS A 93 0.93 3.12 14.43
N PHE A 94 1.70 2.21 15.04
CA PHE A 94 1.33 0.82 15.23
C PHE A 94 0.47 0.67 16.48
N LEU A 95 -0.82 0.35 16.29
CA LEU A 95 -1.82 0.29 17.36
C LEU A 95 -1.99 -1.12 17.92
N ALA A 96 -1.86 -2.14 17.06
CA ALA A 96 -1.99 -3.54 17.42
C ALA A 96 -1.14 -4.44 16.49
N PRO A 97 -0.75 -5.65 16.94
CA PRO A 97 0.09 -6.54 16.14
C PRO A 97 -0.69 -7.16 14.97
N VAL A 98 -0.09 -7.15 13.79
CA VAL A 98 -0.56 -7.92 12.63
C VAL A 98 -0.07 -9.36 12.75
N LYS A 99 -0.98 -10.32 12.67
CA LYS A 99 -0.68 -11.75 12.75
C LYS A 99 -0.43 -12.34 11.38
N LEU A 100 0.45 -13.34 11.32
CA LEU A 100 0.65 -14.11 10.11
C LEU A 100 -0.63 -14.86 9.76
N ASN A 101 -0.82 -15.11 8.47
CA ASN A 101 -1.92 -15.89 7.94
C ASN A 101 -3.32 -15.41 8.40
N THR A 102 -3.45 -14.13 8.75
CA THR A 102 -4.72 -13.47 9.08
C THR A 102 -5.00 -12.37 8.04
N PRO A 103 -6.23 -12.26 7.51
CA PRO A 103 -6.58 -11.22 6.56
C PRO A 103 -6.71 -9.86 7.25
N TYR A 104 -6.16 -8.83 6.62
CA TYR A 104 -6.29 -7.42 7.01
C TYR A 104 -6.59 -6.58 5.77
N THR A 105 -7.22 -5.43 5.96
CA THR A 105 -7.50 -4.49 4.86
C THR A 105 -6.68 -3.23 5.07
N ALA A 106 -5.87 -2.87 4.08
CA ALA A 106 -5.22 -1.57 4.00
C ALA A 106 -6.13 -0.58 3.27
N ILE A 107 -6.34 0.60 3.84
CA ILE A 107 -7.21 1.62 3.30
C ILE A 107 -6.45 2.94 3.21
N ALA A 108 -6.56 3.60 2.06
CA ALA A 108 -6.08 4.94 1.85
C ALA A 108 -7.24 5.81 1.34
N ARG A 109 -7.47 6.95 2.00
CA ARG A 109 -8.52 7.91 1.64
C ARG A 109 -7.94 9.30 1.49
N CYS A 110 -8.20 9.97 0.37
CA CYS A 110 -7.78 11.34 0.16
C CYS A 110 -8.46 12.25 1.18
N LYS A 111 -7.66 12.86 2.05
CA LYS A 111 -8.09 13.79 3.09
C LYS A 111 -8.05 15.24 2.59
N GLU A 112 -7.04 15.57 1.80
CA GLU A 112 -6.78 16.93 1.33
C GLU A 112 -6.16 16.92 -0.08
N VAL A 113 -6.56 17.89 -0.91
CA VAL A 113 -5.91 18.21 -2.18
C VAL A 113 -5.39 19.63 -2.08
N ALA A 114 -4.06 19.77 -2.03
CA ALA A 114 -3.36 21.04 -2.03
C ALA A 114 -2.97 21.43 -3.47
N GLU A 115 -2.23 22.54 -3.63
CA GLU A 115 -1.84 23.04 -4.96
C GLU A 115 -0.91 22.09 -5.73
N LYS A 116 -0.03 21.36 -5.02
CA LYS A 116 1.04 20.55 -5.63
C LYS A 116 1.06 19.09 -5.19
N PHE A 117 0.30 18.73 -4.18
CA PHE A 117 0.28 17.41 -3.58
C PHE A 117 -1.11 17.13 -2.99
N CYS A 118 -1.36 15.88 -2.63
CA CYS A 118 -2.53 15.48 -1.86
C CYS A 118 -2.10 14.67 -0.63
N ILE A 119 -2.90 14.75 0.42
CA ILE A 119 -2.71 13.99 1.66
C ILE A 119 -3.76 12.89 1.70
N PHE A 120 -3.31 11.66 1.96
CA PHE A 120 -4.17 10.51 2.21
C PHE A 120 -4.10 10.14 3.69
N GLU A 121 -5.25 10.02 4.35
CA GLU A 121 -5.34 9.23 5.58
C GLU A 121 -5.12 7.76 5.21
N THR A 122 -4.27 7.06 5.96
CA THR A 122 -3.98 5.65 5.76
C THR A 122 -4.22 4.87 7.05
N TRP A 123 -4.84 3.71 6.94
CA TRP A 123 -4.95 2.79 8.06
C TRP A 123 -5.06 1.34 7.60
N VAL A 124 -4.79 0.43 8.53
CA VAL A 124 -5.03 -1.00 8.36
C VAL A 124 -6.01 -1.44 9.41
N GLU A 125 -6.99 -2.25 9.04
CA GLU A 125 -7.99 -2.82 9.95
C GLU A 125 -8.08 -4.34 9.80
N ASP A 126 -8.52 -5.02 10.86
CA ASP A 126 -8.91 -6.43 10.81
C ASP A 126 -10.35 -6.61 10.31
N SER A 127 -10.84 -7.85 10.29
CA SER A 127 -12.19 -8.19 9.83
C SER A 127 -13.32 -7.57 10.67
N GLU A 128 -13.03 -7.09 11.88
CA GLU A 128 -13.99 -6.43 12.78
C GLU A 128 -13.89 -4.90 12.69
N GLY A 129 -13.02 -4.37 11.83
CA GLY A 129 -12.79 -2.93 11.66
C GLY A 129 -11.88 -2.33 12.74
N LYS A 130 -11.21 -3.15 13.56
CA LYS A 130 -10.25 -2.64 14.54
C LYS A 130 -8.99 -2.19 13.83
N ARG A 131 -8.60 -0.93 14.06
CA ARG A 131 -7.36 -0.37 13.49
C ARG A 131 -6.12 -1.04 14.08
N MET A 132 -5.26 -1.55 13.20
CA MET A 132 -3.96 -2.15 13.50
C MET A 132 -2.83 -1.13 13.36
N LEU A 133 -2.97 -0.23 12.40
CA LEU A 133 -2.07 0.88 12.11
C LEU A 133 -2.87 2.06 11.58
N GLU A 134 -2.40 3.27 11.83
CA GLU A 134 -2.92 4.49 11.21
C GLU A 134 -1.79 5.50 10.92
N GLY A 135 -2.05 6.42 9.99
CA GLY A 135 -1.10 7.44 9.58
C GLY A 135 -1.61 8.30 8.43
N GLU A 136 -0.70 9.07 7.85
CA GLU A 136 -0.98 9.92 6.69
C GLU A 136 0.16 9.84 5.66
N GLY A 137 -0.20 9.76 4.39
CA GLY A 137 0.71 9.75 3.25
C GLY A 137 0.61 11.03 2.44
N THR A 138 1.75 11.63 2.09
CA THR A 138 1.83 12.76 1.13
C THR A 138 2.19 12.24 -0.25
N LEU A 139 1.35 12.53 -1.24
CA LEU A 139 1.47 12.04 -2.60
C LEU A 139 1.60 13.19 -3.59
N TYR A 140 2.49 13.00 -4.56
CA TYR A 140 2.64 13.84 -5.74
C TYR A 140 2.17 13.04 -6.95
N PRO A 141 0.92 13.22 -7.42
CA PRO A 141 0.42 12.54 -8.61
C PRO A 141 1.21 12.92 -9.87
N ILE A 142 1.05 12.14 -10.94
CA ILE A 142 1.70 12.44 -12.22
C ILE A 142 1.31 13.85 -12.72
N PRO A 143 2.27 14.68 -13.19
CA PRO A 143 1.92 15.97 -13.77
C PRO A 143 1.03 15.80 -15.00
N GLN A 144 -0.03 16.62 -15.14
CA GLN A 144 -0.99 16.52 -16.24
C GLN A 144 -0.31 16.50 -17.62
N LYS A 145 0.65 17.41 -17.84
CA LYS A 145 1.43 17.49 -19.10
C LYS A 145 2.16 16.19 -19.45
N VAL A 146 2.65 15.45 -18.45
CA VAL A 146 3.36 14.18 -18.66
C VAL A 146 2.36 13.09 -19.01
N LYS A 147 1.23 13.04 -18.29
CA LYS A 147 0.13 12.12 -18.59
C LYS A 147 -0.39 12.30 -20.02
N ASP A 148 -0.62 13.54 -20.43
CA ASP A 148 -1.12 13.88 -21.78
C ASP A 148 -0.14 13.47 -22.87
N ALA A 149 1.17 13.71 -22.66
CA ALA A 149 2.22 13.27 -23.59
C ALA A 149 2.23 11.74 -23.73
N MET A 150 2.16 11.00 -22.61
CA MET A 150 2.12 9.53 -22.63
C MET A 150 0.88 8.98 -23.34
N ILE A 151 -0.25 9.69 -23.28
CA ILE A 151 -1.46 9.35 -24.05
C ILE A 151 -1.24 9.59 -25.53
N ALA A 152 -0.75 10.78 -25.91
CA ALA A 152 -0.52 11.15 -27.30
C ALA A 152 0.51 10.24 -28.01
N GLU A 153 1.54 9.81 -27.28
CA GLU A 153 2.58 8.90 -27.77
C GLU A 153 2.17 7.42 -27.70
N GLY A 154 1.02 7.11 -27.08
CA GLY A 154 0.56 5.73 -26.89
C GLY A 154 1.39 4.91 -25.88
N THR A 155 2.27 5.55 -25.12
CA THR A 155 3.17 4.89 -24.15
C THR A 155 2.48 4.59 -22.81
N LEU A 156 1.34 5.23 -22.52
CA LEU A 156 0.54 4.93 -21.33
C LEU A 156 -0.17 3.57 -21.43
N ALA A 157 -0.79 3.26 -22.58
CA ALA A 157 -1.66 2.10 -22.73
C ALA A 157 -0.99 0.75 -22.41
N PRO A 158 0.27 0.49 -22.81
CA PRO A 158 0.97 -0.75 -22.45
C PRO A 158 1.17 -0.95 -20.94
N LEU A 159 1.23 0.15 -20.17
CA LEU A 159 1.49 0.16 -18.72
C LEU A 159 0.22 0.04 -17.87
N MET A 160 -0.95 0.24 -18.47
CA MET A 160 -2.25 0.20 -17.80
C MET A 160 -2.92 -1.16 -17.93
N GLU A 161 -3.59 -1.58 -16.86
CA GLU A 161 -4.47 -2.74 -16.88
C GLU A 161 -5.70 -2.45 -17.75
N ASN A 162 -6.05 -3.38 -18.64
CA ASN A 162 -7.24 -3.22 -19.48
C ASN A 162 -8.48 -3.34 -18.60
N ALA A 163 -9.43 -2.42 -18.72
CA ALA A 163 -10.68 -2.44 -17.96
C ALA A 163 -11.49 -3.75 -18.11
N SER A 164 -11.19 -4.57 -19.13
CA SER A 164 -11.82 -5.85 -19.42
C SER A 164 -11.33 -7.04 -18.56
N SER A 165 -10.34 -6.88 -17.67
CA SER A 165 -9.83 -7.96 -16.82
C SER A 165 -10.58 -8.15 -15.49
N LYS A 166 -11.54 -7.27 -15.15
CA LYS A 166 -12.29 -7.32 -13.87
C LYS A 166 -13.43 -8.36 -13.82
N ALA A 167 -13.50 -9.29 -14.78
CA ALA A 167 -14.47 -10.37 -14.80
C ALA A 167 -13.78 -11.73 -14.92
N ALA A 168 -13.16 -12.18 -13.83
CA ALA A 168 -12.81 -13.58 -13.59
C ALA A 168 -12.70 -13.84 -12.08
#